data_AF-A0A6I3K9G7-F1
#
_entry.id   AF-A0A6I3K9G7-F1
#
_cell.length_a   1.000
_cell.length_b   1.000
_cell.length_c   1.000
_cell.angle_alpha   90.00
_cell.angle_beta   90.00
_cell.angle_gamma   90.00
#
_symmetry.space_group_name_H-M   'P 1'
#
loop_
_entity.id
_entity.type
_entity.pdbx_description
1 polymer ?
#
loop_
_entity_poly.entity_id
_entity_poly.type
_entity_poly.pdbx_seq_one_letter_code
_entity_poly.pdbx_strand_id
1 'polypeptide(L)'
;MSALQTFLNALGAGIDVVAECEGMSEADLIAAGSPDKTAAELARLYTSFFGKTAMTRMQRDAVKAARQRKHSLPTLEVIDRYARKAKTQALGWKLRLELCRTSADTLAMEALAKKKLKEHSAPPTPKEGVTVYRRRNAPWTMAITGPSQLIAELNDAVDPARPLESIREAFFKGAAPRRGLQTNILVPLDAMTKILDGDGEEITLQMTNGATMTGAEYLNKVIAGEIDKDGALATLFHPYHGPVNLYYEERSASIKQRIMAMAEFPVCAWDDCLKPADECQVHHLIAWKNGGYTNQENLVMLCPYHNGVNQDDPNAPPGRGRMARVRGKAKRTYGPPPPPTPLQAPPGLFPNSGERDD
;
A
#
# COMPACT_ATOMS: atom_id res chain seq x y z
N MET A 1 16.16 -55.40 -14.99
CA MET A 1 16.08 -53.93 -14.84
C MET A 1 17.03 -53.56 -13.71
N SER A 2 17.91 -52.55 -13.85
CA SER A 2 18.81 -52.16 -12.76
C SER A 2 18.03 -51.47 -11.64
N ALA A 3 18.56 -51.46 -10.41
CA ALA A 3 17.94 -50.76 -9.28
C ALA A 3 17.68 -49.27 -9.59
N LEU A 4 18.61 -48.61 -10.29
CA LEU A 4 18.45 -47.24 -10.75
C LEU A 4 17.29 -47.09 -11.76
N GLN A 5 17.17 -48.00 -12.73
CA GLN A 5 16.09 -47.92 -13.71
C GLN A 5 14.71 -48.18 -13.08
N THR A 6 14.63 -49.10 -12.11
CA THR A 6 13.41 -49.32 -11.33
C THR A 6 13.03 -48.05 -10.54
N PHE A 7 14.00 -47.40 -9.90
CA PHE A 7 13.79 -46.14 -9.19
C PHE A 7 13.33 -45.01 -10.12
N LEU A 8 14.00 -44.80 -11.26
CA LEU A 8 13.64 -43.77 -12.22
C LEU A 8 12.25 -44.00 -12.85
N ASN A 9 11.88 -45.27 -13.09
CA ASN A 9 10.54 -45.62 -13.58
C ASN A 9 9.47 -45.35 -12.50
N ALA A 10 9.75 -45.69 -11.24
CA ALA A 10 8.85 -45.41 -10.12
C ALA A 10 8.65 -43.90 -9.91
N LEU A 11 9.68 -43.08 -10.13
CA LEU A 11 9.58 -41.63 -10.05
C LEU A 11 8.59 -41.05 -11.07
N GLY A 12 8.46 -41.64 -12.27
CA GLY A 12 7.51 -41.17 -13.29
C GLY A 12 6.06 -41.60 -13.08
N ALA A 13 5.80 -42.56 -12.17
CA ALA A 13 4.48 -43.12 -11.91
C ALA A 13 3.81 -42.49 -10.67
N GLY A 14 4.19 -41.27 -10.28
CA GLY A 14 3.82 -40.68 -8.99
C GLY A 14 2.32 -40.67 -8.70
N ILE A 15 1.48 -40.35 -9.69
CA ILE A 15 0.03 -40.33 -9.48
C ILE A 15 -0.58 -41.72 -9.32
N ASP A 16 0.04 -42.74 -9.90
CA ASP A 16 -0.40 -44.13 -9.80
C ASP A 16 0.03 -44.72 -8.45
N VAL A 17 1.23 -44.38 -7.96
CA VAL A 17 1.65 -44.68 -6.58
C VAL A 17 0.68 -44.07 -5.57
N VAL A 18 0.23 -42.82 -5.80
CA VAL A 18 -0.78 -42.20 -4.94
C VAL A 18 -2.11 -42.95 -5.04
N ALA A 19 -2.53 -43.40 -6.22
CA ALA A 19 -3.78 -44.14 -6.40
C ALA A 19 -3.80 -45.49 -5.64
N GLU A 20 -2.65 -46.19 -5.61
CA GLU A 20 -2.48 -47.46 -4.90
C GLU A 20 -2.56 -47.34 -3.38
N CYS A 21 -2.53 -46.12 -2.82
CA CYS A 21 -2.77 -45.89 -1.40
C CYS A 21 -4.25 -46.01 -0.99
N GLU A 22 -5.15 -46.41 -1.91
CA GLU A 22 -6.57 -46.60 -1.63
C GLU A 22 -6.81 -47.57 -0.46
N GLY A 23 -7.52 -47.09 0.57
CA GLY A 23 -7.84 -47.87 1.76
C GLY A 23 -6.70 -48.03 2.77
N MET A 24 -5.50 -47.49 2.50
CA MET A 24 -4.37 -47.54 3.43
C MET A 24 -4.36 -46.33 4.36
N SER A 25 -4.18 -46.56 5.66
CA SER A 25 -3.85 -45.51 6.63
C SER A 25 -2.36 -45.15 6.60
N GLU A 26 -1.99 -44.03 7.23
CA GLU A 26 -0.57 -43.67 7.39
C GLU A 26 0.22 -44.77 8.14
N ALA A 27 -0.40 -45.41 9.13
CA ALA A 27 0.21 -46.53 9.86
C ALA A 27 0.42 -47.76 8.96
N ASP A 28 -0.52 -48.06 8.05
CA ASP A 28 -0.39 -49.16 7.10
C ASP A 28 0.75 -48.90 6.10
N LEU A 29 0.90 -47.65 5.63
CA LEU A 29 2.01 -47.24 4.76
C LEU A 29 3.37 -47.36 5.47
N ILE A 30 3.44 -46.99 6.76
CA ILE A 30 4.66 -47.16 7.56
C ILE A 30 4.98 -48.65 7.76
N ALA A 31 3.97 -49.47 8.08
CA ALA A 31 4.12 -50.91 8.21
C ALA A 31 4.57 -51.58 6.89
N ALA A 32 4.16 -51.02 5.74
CA ALA A 32 4.62 -51.41 4.41
C ALA A 32 6.04 -50.93 4.06
N GLY A 33 6.73 -50.24 4.97
CA GLY A 33 8.13 -49.82 4.82
C GLY A 33 8.33 -48.39 4.33
N SER A 34 7.27 -47.57 4.27
CA SER A 34 7.39 -46.14 3.95
C SER A 34 7.93 -45.37 5.17
N PRO A 35 8.91 -44.46 5.00
CA PRO A 35 9.26 -43.51 6.05
C PRO A 35 8.06 -42.66 6.47
N ASP A 36 7.95 -42.33 7.75
CA ASP A 36 6.86 -41.54 8.35
C ASP A 36 6.42 -40.32 7.52
N LYS A 37 7.38 -39.47 7.13
CA LYS A 37 7.13 -38.27 6.34
C LYS A 37 6.58 -38.59 4.95
N THR A 38 7.05 -39.68 4.36
CA THR A 38 6.61 -40.13 3.03
C THR A 38 5.21 -40.72 3.12
N ALA A 39 4.91 -41.49 4.17
CA ALA A 39 3.58 -42.02 4.44
C ALA A 39 2.54 -40.90 4.62
N ALA A 40 2.87 -39.89 5.44
CA ALA A 40 2.02 -38.71 5.62
C ALA A 40 1.78 -37.94 4.31
N GLU A 41 2.82 -37.79 3.48
CA GLU A 41 2.72 -37.14 2.18
C GLU A 41 1.82 -37.92 1.21
N LEU A 42 1.98 -39.24 1.12
CA LEU A 42 1.17 -40.12 0.27
C LEU A 42 -0.30 -40.12 0.69
N ALA A 43 -0.60 -40.25 1.98
CA ALA A 43 -1.97 -40.20 2.50
C ALA A 43 -2.64 -38.85 2.20
N ARG A 44 -1.89 -37.74 2.33
CA ARG A 44 -2.35 -36.40 1.98
C ARG A 44 -2.62 -36.26 0.49
N LEU A 45 -1.69 -36.70 -0.36
CA LEU A 45 -1.86 -36.66 -1.81
C LEU A 45 -3.05 -37.52 -2.26
N TYR A 46 -3.25 -38.69 -1.65
CA TYR A 46 -4.41 -39.54 -1.92
C TYR A 46 -5.72 -38.80 -1.61
N THR A 47 -5.80 -38.20 -0.42
CA THR A 47 -6.96 -37.39 -0.03
C THR A 47 -7.20 -36.23 -1.00
N SER A 48 -6.14 -35.57 -1.48
CA SER A 48 -6.24 -34.43 -2.39
C SER A 48 -6.62 -34.80 -3.83
N PHE A 49 -6.14 -35.93 -4.35
CA PHE A 49 -6.33 -36.33 -5.75
C PHE A 49 -7.45 -37.35 -5.95
N PHE A 50 -7.73 -38.19 -4.95
CA PHE A 50 -8.72 -39.29 -5.03
C PHE A 50 -9.80 -39.21 -3.96
N GLY A 51 -9.67 -38.33 -2.97
CA GLY A 51 -10.71 -38.10 -1.96
C GLY A 51 -12.01 -37.48 -2.51
N LYS A 52 -13.06 -37.46 -1.69
CA LYS A 52 -14.38 -36.92 -2.06
C LYS A 52 -14.31 -35.41 -2.33
N THR A 53 -14.86 -34.96 -3.45
CA THR A 53 -14.96 -33.52 -3.78
C THR A 53 -16.18 -33.20 -4.64
N ALA A 54 -16.68 -31.96 -4.54
CA ALA A 54 -17.72 -31.44 -5.45
C ALA A 54 -17.19 -31.24 -6.89
N MET A 55 -15.87 -31.10 -7.08
CA MET A 55 -15.24 -30.81 -8.38
C MET A 55 -14.83 -32.08 -9.13
N THR A 56 -15.71 -33.09 -9.17
CA THR A 56 -15.42 -34.45 -9.68
C THR A 56 -14.85 -34.46 -11.10
N ARG A 57 -15.37 -33.60 -11.99
CA ARG A 57 -14.84 -33.47 -13.36
C ARG A 57 -13.40 -32.97 -13.39
N MET A 58 -13.08 -31.94 -12.62
CA MET A 58 -11.71 -31.38 -12.56
C MET A 58 -10.74 -32.36 -11.92
N GLN A 59 -11.18 -33.08 -10.88
CA GLN A 59 -10.40 -34.14 -10.24
C GLN A 59 -9.99 -35.21 -11.23
N ARG A 60 -10.96 -35.81 -11.93
CA ARG A 60 -10.71 -36.83 -12.94
C ARG A 60 -9.76 -36.33 -14.04
N ASP A 61 -10.01 -35.11 -14.54
CA ASP A 61 -9.19 -34.53 -15.61
C ASP A 61 -7.76 -34.21 -15.14
N ALA A 62 -7.57 -33.84 -13.85
CA ALA A 62 -6.26 -33.58 -13.27
C ALA A 62 -5.46 -34.87 -13.08
N VAL A 63 -6.09 -35.93 -12.56
CA VAL A 63 -5.48 -37.27 -12.45
C VAL A 63 -5.06 -37.78 -13.82
N LYS A 64 -5.95 -37.67 -14.83
CA LYS A 64 -5.62 -38.05 -16.22
C LYS A 64 -4.42 -37.26 -16.76
N ALA A 65 -4.40 -35.95 -16.54
CA ALA A 65 -3.31 -35.09 -17.03
C ALA A 65 -1.98 -35.37 -16.34
N ALA A 66 -1.99 -35.64 -15.03
CA ALA A 66 -0.82 -36.02 -14.25
C ALA A 66 -0.23 -37.35 -14.71
N ARG A 67 -1.09 -38.35 -14.98
CA ARG A 67 -0.68 -39.65 -15.51
C ARG A 67 -0.04 -39.52 -16.89
N GLN A 68 -0.66 -38.76 -17.79
CA GLN A 68 -0.13 -38.53 -19.14
C GLN A 68 1.24 -37.85 -19.14
N ARG A 69 1.51 -36.98 -18.17
CA ARG A 69 2.78 -36.24 -18.06
C ARG A 69 3.81 -36.92 -17.18
N LYS A 70 3.47 -38.06 -16.57
CA LYS A 70 4.35 -38.81 -15.68
C LYS A 70 4.84 -37.95 -14.51
N HIS A 71 3.93 -37.18 -13.90
CA HIS A 71 4.26 -36.32 -12.76
C HIS A 71 4.78 -37.16 -11.59
N SER A 72 5.96 -36.80 -11.10
CA SER A 72 6.59 -37.43 -9.94
C SER A 72 5.92 -37.02 -8.63
N LEU A 73 6.14 -37.79 -7.56
CA LEU A 73 5.62 -37.46 -6.23
C LEU A 73 6.02 -36.05 -5.77
N PRO A 74 7.30 -35.60 -5.88
CA PRO A 74 7.66 -34.22 -5.56
C PRO A 74 6.93 -33.17 -6.40
N THR A 75 6.67 -33.45 -7.68
CA THR A 75 5.89 -32.52 -8.53
C THR A 75 4.44 -32.46 -8.08
N LEU A 76 3.83 -33.58 -7.72
CA LEU A 76 2.45 -33.64 -7.20
C LEU A 76 2.32 -32.94 -5.84
N GLU A 77 3.33 -33.06 -4.97
CA GLU A 77 3.47 -32.31 -3.72
C GLU A 77 3.35 -30.81 -3.97
N VAL A 78 4.19 -30.29 -4.89
CA VAL A 78 4.21 -28.87 -5.24
C VAL A 78 2.82 -28.44 -5.73
N ILE A 79 2.23 -29.20 -6.65
CA ILE A 79 0.91 -28.89 -7.19
C ILE A 79 -0.14 -28.82 -6.07
N ASP A 80 -0.17 -29.80 -5.17
CA ASP A 80 -1.14 -29.84 -4.09
C ASP A 80 -0.94 -28.70 -3.08
N ARG A 81 0.32 -28.47 -2.67
CA ARG A 81 0.71 -27.43 -1.72
C ARG A 81 0.27 -26.05 -2.17
N TYR A 82 0.37 -25.73 -3.46
CA TYR A 82 -0.09 -24.44 -3.99
C TYR A 82 -1.60 -24.41 -4.27
N ALA A 83 -2.20 -25.51 -4.73
CA ALA A 83 -3.65 -25.60 -4.91
C ALA A 83 -4.41 -25.35 -3.59
N ARG A 84 -3.90 -25.88 -2.47
CA ARG A 84 -4.48 -25.69 -1.13
C ARG A 84 -4.40 -24.27 -0.58
N LYS A 85 -3.50 -23.42 -1.11
CA LYS A 85 -3.38 -22.01 -0.74
C LYS A 85 -4.40 -21.11 -1.43
N ALA A 86 -5.18 -21.63 -2.38
CA ALA A 86 -6.18 -20.85 -3.09
C ALA A 86 -7.34 -20.43 -2.16
N LYS A 87 -7.89 -19.23 -2.40
CA LYS A 87 -8.96 -18.64 -1.55
C LYS A 87 -10.25 -19.46 -1.51
N THR A 88 -10.54 -20.22 -2.56
CA THR A 88 -11.75 -21.04 -2.66
C THR A 88 -11.42 -22.42 -3.20
N GLN A 89 -12.24 -23.42 -2.86
CA GLN A 89 -12.08 -24.79 -3.37
C GLN A 89 -12.13 -24.84 -4.90
N ALA A 90 -13.00 -24.06 -5.54
CA ALA A 90 -13.10 -23.96 -7.00
C ALA A 90 -11.82 -23.43 -7.64
N LEU A 91 -11.22 -22.37 -7.07
CA LEU A 91 -9.94 -21.84 -7.55
C LEU A 91 -8.79 -22.84 -7.33
N GLY A 92 -8.78 -23.53 -6.19
CA GLY A 92 -7.79 -24.57 -5.89
C GLY A 92 -7.81 -25.70 -6.92
N TRP A 93 -8.99 -26.19 -7.31
CA TRP A 93 -9.12 -27.21 -8.35
C TRP A 93 -8.78 -26.70 -9.76
N LYS A 94 -9.13 -25.45 -10.08
CA LYS A 94 -8.72 -24.83 -11.35
C LYS A 94 -7.20 -24.76 -11.46
N LEU A 95 -6.53 -24.32 -10.39
CA LEU A 95 -5.06 -24.28 -10.31
C LEU A 95 -4.46 -25.68 -10.40
N ARG A 96 -4.97 -26.65 -9.64
CA ARG A 96 -4.50 -28.04 -9.66
C ARG A 96 -4.57 -28.63 -11.08
N LEU A 97 -5.71 -28.49 -11.75
CA LEU A 97 -5.90 -28.99 -13.12
C LEU A 97 -4.96 -28.31 -14.11
N GLU A 98 -4.78 -27.00 -14.01
CA GLU A 98 -3.87 -26.22 -14.87
C GLU A 98 -2.42 -26.70 -14.71
N LEU A 99 -1.95 -26.90 -13.48
CA LEU A 99 -0.59 -27.39 -13.21
C LEU A 99 -0.41 -28.85 -13.61
N CYS A 100 -1.40 -29.72 -13.35
CA CYS A 100 -1.37 -31.10 -13.85
C CYS A 100 -1.36 -31.18 -15.38
N ARG A 101 -1.84 -30.14 -16.09
CA ARG A 101 -1.78 -30.03 -17.56
C ARG A 101 -0.49 -29.39 -18.08
N THR A 102 0.43 -28.98 -17.22
CA THR A 102 1.72 -28.42 -17.65
C THR A 102 2.81 -29.47 -17.48
N SER A 103 3.67 -29.63 -18.48
CA SER A 103 4.87 -30.47 -18.37
C SER A 103 6.01 -29.57 -17.89
N ALA A 104 6.54 -29.86 -16.71
CA ALA A 104 7.65 -29.13 -16.10
C ALA A 104 8.26 -29.98 -14.99
N ASP A 105 9.58 -29.87 -14.79
CA ASP A 105 10.26 -30.46 -13.64
C ASP A 105 9.86 -29.76 -12.33
N THR A 106 10.12 -30.39 -11.19
CA THR A 106 9.65 -29.94 -9.87
C THR A 106 9.96 -28.47 -9.56
N LEU A 107 11.19 -28.01 -9.84
CA LEU A 107 11.60 -26.62 -9.58
C LEU A 107 10.87 -25.62 -10.50
N ALA A 108 10.74 -25.96 -11.78
CA ALA A 108 10.00 -25.15 -12.73
C ALA A 108 8.49 -25.14 -12.42
N MET A 109 7.95 -26.27 -11.95
CA MET A 109 6.57 -26.39 -11.49
C MET A 109 6.32 -25.51 -10.27
N GLU A 110 7.27 -25.42 -9.31
CA GLU A 110 7.12 -24.56 -8.14
C GLU A 110 7.10 -23.07 -8.53
N ALA A 111 8.00 -22.65 -9.41
CA ALA A 111 8.00 -21.28 -9.93
C ALA A 111 6.68 -20.95 -10.66
N LEU A 112 6.19 -21.88 -11.48
CA LEU A 112 4.91 -21.73 -12.19
C LEU A 112 3.72 -21.69 -11.22
N ALA A 113 3.66 -22.59 -10.25
CA ALA A 113 2.58 -22.67 -9.27
C ALA A 113 2.47 -21.39 -8.43
N LYS A 114 3.62 -20.83 -8.03
CA LYS A 114 3.68 -19.53 -7.33
C LYS A 114 3.14 -18.39 -8.21
N LYS A 115 3.55 -18.33 -9.48
CA LYS A 115 3.06 -17.33 -10.45
C LYS A 115 1.55 -17.44 -10.65
N LYS A 116 1.05 -18.65 -10.90
CA LYS A 116 -0.37 -18.93 -11.14
C LYS A 116 -1.24 -18.65 -9.93
N LEU A 117 -0.79 -19.00 -8.73
CA LEU A 117 -1.52 -18.66 -7.51
C LEU A 117 -1.69 -17.14 -7.35
N LYS A 118 -0.66 -16.34 -7.70
CA LYS A 118 -0.74 -14.88 -7.69
C LYS A 118 -1.74 -14.35 -8.71
N GLU A 119 -1.73 -14.88 -9.94
CA GLU A 119 -2.68 -14.51 -11.00
C GLU A 119 -4.13 -14.81 -10.60
N HIS A 120 -4.42 -16.00 -10.06
CA HIS A 120 -5.78 -16.37 -9.62
C HIS A 120 -6.21 -15.65 -8.33
N SER A 121 -5.27 -15.12 -7.54
CA SER A 121 -5.55 -14.41 -6.29
C SER A 121 -5.60 -12.89 -6.42
N ALA A 122 -5.23 -12.35 -7.59
CA ALA A 122 -5.22 -10.93 -7.85
C ALA A 122 -6.64 -10.35 -7.68
N PRO A 123 -6.80 -9.25 -6.91
CA PRO A 123 -8.09 -8.58 -6.85
C PRO A 123 -8.50 -8.15 -8.26
N PRO A 124 -9.79 -8.26 -8.62
CA PRO A 124 -10.26 -7.78 -9.92
C PRO A 124 -9.95 -6.29 -10.05
N THR A 125 -9.50 -5.88 -11.24
CA THR A 125 -9.29 -4.47 -11.55
C THR A 125 -10.60 -3.71 -11.35
N PRO A 126 -10.61 -2.60 -10.58
CA PRO A 126 -11.79 -1.76 -10.45
C PRO A 126 -12.28 -1.31 -11.84
N LYS A 127 -13.59 -1.41 -12.06
CA LYS A 127 -14.24 -0.93 -13.28
C LYS A 127 -15.05 0.30 -12.93
N GLU A 128 -14.88 1.36 -13.70
CA GLU A 128 -15.70 2.56 -13.55
C GLU A 128 -17.18 2.22 -13.75
N GLY A 129 -18.02 2.86 -12.94
CA GLY A 129 -19.46 2.65 -12.98
C GLY A 129 -20.11 2.77 -11.60
N VAL A 130 -21.43 2.57 -11.61
CA VAL A 130 -22.28 2.61 -10.42
C VAL A 130 -22.90 1.24 -10.21
N THR A 131 -22.71 0.67 -9.03
CA THR A 131 -23.32 -0.61 -8.63
C THR A 131 -24.28 -0.40 -7.47
N VAL A 132 -25.51 -0.89 -7.58
CA VAL A 132 -26.51 -0.85 -6.51
C VAL A 132 -26.74 -2.26 -5.96
N TYR A 133 -26.29 -2.48 -4.72
CA TYR A 133 -26.51 -3.71 -3.96
C TYR A 133 -27.86 -3.65 -3.25
N ARG A 134 -28.79 -4.51 -3.69
CA ARG A 134 -30.15 -4.59 -3.14
C ARG A 134 -30.23 -5.70 -2.11
N ARG A 135 -30.82 -5.41 -0.95
CA ARG A 135 -31.01 -6.37 0.15
C ARG A 135 -32.49 -6.43 0.51
N ARG A 136 -32.96 -7.63 0.87
CA ARG A 136 -34.32 -7.84 1.36
C ARG A 136 -34.44 -7.29 2.78
N ASN A 137 -35.47 -6.48 3.03
CA ASN A 137 -35.78 -5.91 4.35
C ASN A 137 -34.61 -5.16 5.02
N ALA A 138 -33.70 -4.59 4.22
CA ALA A 138 -32.54 -3.87 4.71
C ALA A 138 -32.17 -2.73 3.75
N PRO A 139 -31.45 -1.71 4.22
CA PRO A 139 -30.95 -0.63 3.37
C PRO A 139 -30.11 -1.15 2.20
N TRP A 140 -30.15 -0.41 1.08
CA TRP A 140 -29.38 -0.71 -0.12
C TRP A 140 -28.08 0.08 -0.13
N THR A 141 -27.08 -0.41 -0.85
CA THR A 141 -25.78 0.26 -0.99
C THR A 141 -25.60 0.69 -2.43
N MET A 142 -25.21 1.94 -2.66
CA MET A 142 -24.72 2.43 -3.94
C MET A 142 -23.20 2.59 -3.86
N ALA A 143 -22.45 1.93 -4.74
CA ALA A 143 -21.01 2.07 -4.87
C ALA A 143 -20.69 2.74 -6.21
N ILE A 144 -19.94 3.84 -6.17
CA ILE A 144 -19.50 4.61 -7.33
C ILE A 144 -17.99 4.42 -7.46
N THR A 145 -17.54 4.02 -8.64
CA THR A 145 -16.12 3.94 -9.00
C THR A 145 -15.90 4.81 -10.23
N GLY A 146 -14.93 5.73 -10.17
CA GLY A 146 -14.64 6.68 -11.25
C GLY A 146 -13.29 7.37 -11.05
N PRO A 147 -12.95 8.36 -11.89
CA PRO A 147 -11.73 9.15 -11.74
C PRO A 147 -11.62 9.77 -10.36
N SER A 148 -10.40 9.82 -9.79
CA SER A 148 -10.16 10.30 -8.43
C SER A 148 -10.73 11.70 -8.19
N GLN A 149 -10.60 12.60 -9.16
CA GLN A 149 -11.16 13.95 -9.11
C GLN A 149 -12.68 13.94 -8.97
N LEU A 150 -13.40 13.16 -9.79
CA LEU A 150 -14.85 13.05 -9.70
C LEU A 150 -15.30 12.52 -8.33
N ILE A 151 -14.61 11.51 -7.80
CA ILE A 151 -14.94 10.94 -6.49
C ILE A 151 -14.65 11.95 -5.36
N ALA A 152 -13.58 12.74 -5.46
CA ALA A 152 -13.28 13.80 -4.51
C ALA A 152 -14.37 14.90 -4.55
N GLU A 153 -14.76 15.36 -5.73
CA GLU A 153 -15.83 16.36 -5.89
C GLU A 153 -17.18 15.87 -5.33
N LEU A 154 -17.51 14.59 -5.54
CA LEU A 154 -18.71 13.97 -4.96
C LEU A 154 -18.62 13.91 -3.43
N ASN A 155 -17.45 13.58 -2.89
CA ASN A 155 -17.22 13.51 -1.44
C ASN A 155 -17.29 14.90 -0.78
N ASP A 156 -16.78 15.95 -1.44
CA ASP A 156 -16.80 17.33 -0.93
C ASP A 156 -18.22 17.90 -0.80
N ALA A 157 -19.17 17.36 -1.57
CA ALA A 157 -20.58 17.71 -1.47
C ALA A 157 -21.29 17.02 -0.28
N VAL A 158 -20.65 16.05 0.38
CA VAL A 158 -21.22 15.31 1.51
C VAL A 158 -20.79 15.96 2.83
N ASP A 159 -21.76 16.42 3.61
CA ASP A 159 -21.54 16.87 4.99
C ASP A 159 -21.32 15.64 5.89
N PRO A 160 -20.14 15.46 6.52
CA PRO A 160 -19.87 14.31 7.39
C PRO A 160 -20.83 14.21 8.59
N ALA A 161 -21.41 15.34 9.05
CA ALA A 161 -22.38 15.35 10.15
C ALA A 161 -23.79 14.96 9.71
N ARG A 162 -24.13 15.15 8.42
CA ARG A 162 -25.46 14.88 7.84
C ARG A 162 -25.35 14.30 6.42
N PRO A 163 -24.76 13.10 6.27
CA PRO A 163 -24.32 12.62 4.96
C PRO A 163 -25.48 12.28 4.01
N LEU A 164 -26.58 11.72 4.51
CA LEU A 164 -27.70 11.34 3.64
C LEU A 164 -28.55 12.56 3.24
N GLU A 165 -28.76 13.50 4.16
CA GLU A 165 -29.49 14.74 3.89
C GLU A 165 -28.73 15.62 2.90
N SER A 166 -27.41 15.80 3.10
CA SER A 166 -26.57 16.60 2.18
C SER A 166 -26.54 16.02 0.76
N ILE A 167 -26.43 14.69 0.64
CA ILE A 167 -26.58 14.01 -0.67
C ILE A 167 -27.96 14.28 -1.26
N ARG A 168 -29.04 14.13 -0.48
CA ARG A 168 -30.40 14.37 -0.98
C ARG A 168 -30.58 15.81 -1.47
N GLU A 169 -30.00 16.78 -0.79
CA GLU A 169 -30.06 18.18 -1.17
C GLU A 169 -29.24 18.46 -2.42
N ALA A 170 -27.98 18.00 -2.47
CA ALA A 170 -27.12 18.15 -3.63
C ALA A 170 -27.71 17.50 -4.90
N PHE A 171 -28.31 16.31 -4.78
CA PHE A 171 -28.88 15.58 -5.92
C PHE A 171 -30.23 16.11 -6.39
N PHE A 172 -31.12 16.53 -5.49
CA PHE A 172 -32.52 16.82 -5.83
C PHE A 172 -32.92 18.29 -5.71
N LYS A 173 -32.13 19.14 -5.06
CA LYS A 173 -32.47 20.57 -4.85
C LYS A 173 -31.52 21.55 -5.54
N GLY A 174 -30.47 21.06 -6.21
CA GLY A 174 -29.40 21.89 -6.78
C GLY A 174 -28.31 22.18 -5.75
N ALA A 175 -27.06 22.29 -6.21
CA ALA A 175 -25.86 22.18 -5.38
C ALA A 175 -25.78 23.23 -4.26
N ALA A 176 -25.49 22.77 -3.04
CA ALA A 176 -24.95 23.60 -1.97
C ALA A 176 -23.55 24.13 -2.37
N PRO A 177 -23.11 25.28 -1.84
CA PRO A 177 -21.78 25.83 -2.13
C PRO A 177 -20.71 24.78 -1.85
N ARG A 178 -19.93 24.45 -2.89
CA ARG A 178 -18.80 23.53 -2.81
C ARG A 178 -17.83 24.05 -1.75
N ARG A 179 -17.25 23.16 -0.94
CA ARG A 179 -15.98 23.50 -0.26
C ARG A 179 -14.98 23.74 -1.39
N GLY A 180 -14.58 25.00 -1.57
CA GLY A 180 -13.69 25.39 -2.67
C GLY A 180 -12.42 24.53 -2.63
N LEU A 181 -11.95 24.11 -3.80
CA LEU A 181 -10.65 23.46 -3.97
C LEU A 181 -9.59 24.33 -3.29
N GLN A 182 -9.04 23.88 -2.16
CA GLN A 182 -7.88 24.53 -1.57
C GLN A 182 -6.65 24.22 -2.44
N THR A 183 -6.28 25.18 -3.28
CA THR A 183 -5.10 25.07 -4.12
C THR A 183 -3.90 25.61 -3.33
N ASN A 184 -2.94 24.72 -3.04
CA ASN A 184 -1.65 25.11 -2.48
C ASN A 184 -0.63 25.24 -3.61
N ILE A 185 -0.15 26.46 -3.85
CA ILE A 185 0.91 26.71 -4.84
C ILE A 185 2.26 26.54 -4.14
N LEU A 186 3.03 25.54 -4.56
CA LEU A 186 4.41 25.29 -4.12
C LEU A 186 5.36 26.03 -5.07
N VAL A 187 6.06 27.04 -4.58
CA VAL A 187 7.11 27.74 -5.34
C VAL A 187 8.47 27.17 -4.92
N PRO A 188 9.11 26.30 -5.73
CA PRO A 188 10.44 25.82 -5.42
C PRO A 188 11.47 26.92 -5.65
N LEU A 189 12.29 27.18 -4.64
CA LEU A 189 13.51 27.98 -4.80
C LEU A 189 14.58 27.08 -5.41
N ASP A 190 14.95 27.27 -6.69
CA ASP A 190 16.27 26.84 -7.17
C ASP A 190 16.72 27.57 -8.46
N ALA A 191 17.81 28.34 -8.29
CA ALA A 191 18.98 28.53 -9.17
C ALA A 191 19.53 29.95 -8.99
N MET A 192 20.53 30.09 -8.10
CA MET A 192 21.23 31.33 -7.66
C MET A 192 20.61 32.14 -6.51
N THR A 193 20.38 31.50 -5.36
CA THR A 193 20.22 32.26 -4.10
C THR A 193 21.22 31.76 -3.08
N LYS A 194 22.34 32.45 -2.96
CA LYS A 194 23.14 32.47 -1.74
C LYS A 194 22.63 33.70 -0.96
N ILE A 195 21.95 33.50 0.18
CA ILE A 195 21.65 34.61 1.08
C ILE A 195 23.01 35.02 1.67
N LEU A 196 23.58 36.09 1.12
CA LEU A 196 24.89 36.62 1.48
C LEU A 196 24.80 37.89 2.33
N ASP A 197 23.61 38.23 2.80
CA ASP A 197 23.14 39.58 3.15
C ASP A 197 22.52 40.30 1.95
N GLY A 198 21.39 40.98 2.19
CA GLY A 198 20.47 41.57 1.22
C GLY A 198 19.27 42.14 1.98
N ASP A 199 19.07 43.45 1.86
CA ASP A 199 18.31 44.36 2.74
C ASP A 199 16.77 44.24 2.69
N GLY A 200 16.23 43.24 2.01
CA GLY A 200 14.86 42.78 2.27
C GLY A 200 13.70 43.60 1.70
N GLU A 201 13.92 44.46 0.69
CA GLU A 201 12.84 45.38 0.26
C GLU A 201 12.06 45.04 -1.05
N GLU A 202 12.60 44.37 -2.09
CA GLU A 202 11.81 44.10 -3.32
C GLU A 202 12.28 42.89 -4.17
N ILE A 203 11.36 42.21 -4.89
CA ILE A 203 11.63 41.05 -5.77
C ILE A 203 11.07 41.23 -7.19
N THR A 204 11.57 40.50 -8.20
CA THR A 204 11.06 40.55 -9.60
C THR A 204 10.60 39.16 -10.09
N LEU A 205 9.44 39.11 -10.75
CA LEU A 205 8.71 37.94 -11.25
C LEU A 205 8.64 37.96 -12.79
N GLN A 206 8.74 36.81 -13.44
CA GLN A 206 8.56 36.66 -14.89
C GLN A 206 7.38 35.76 -15.23
N MET A 207 6.51 36.23 -16.12
CA MET A 207 5.25 35.60 -16.50
C MET A 207 5.41 34.70 -17.74
N THR A 208 4.43 33.82 -17.96
CA THR A 208 4.45 32.83 -19.05
C THR A 208 4.37 33.41 -20.46
N ASN A 209 4.07 34.71 -20.60
CA ASN A 209 4.11 35.46 -21.87
C ASN A 209 5.44 36.22 -22.07
N GLY A 210 6.43 36.01 -21.19
CA GLY A 210 7.75 36.63 -21.26
C GLY A 210 7.87 38.00 -20.59
N ALA A 211 6.76 38.60 -20.12
CA ALA A 211 6.78 39.86 -19.39
C ALA A 211 7.32 39.69 -17.96
N THR A 212 7.98 40.71 -17.43
CA THR A 212 8.46 40.76 -16.04
C THR A 212 7.78 41.87 -15.26
N MET A 213 7.57 41.68 -13.95
CA MET A 213 7.06 42.70 -13.02
C MET A 213 7.63 42.49 -11.61
N THR A 214 7.58 43.49 -10.75
CA THR A 214 8.03 43.40 -9.34
C THR A 214 7.01 42.69 -8.42
N GLY A 215 7.45 42.30 -7.23
CA GLY A 215 6.62 41.68 -6.20
C GLY A 215 5.54 42.64 -5.70
N ALA A 216 5.87 43.92 -5.51
CA ALA A 216 4.90 44.96 -5.20
C ALA A 216 3.88 45.19 -6.34
N GLU A 217 4.30 45.18 -7.60
CA GLU A 217 3.38 45.30 -8.75
C GLU A 217 2.43 44.09 -8.85
N TYR A 218 2.94 42.89 -8.59
CA TYR A 218 2.12 41.68 -8.51
C TYR A 218 1.10 41.75 -7.37
N LEU A 219 1.54 42.15 -6.16
CA LEU A 219 0.64 42.33 -5.01
C LEU A 219 -0.40 43.41 -5.26
N ASN A 220 -0.05 44.52 -5.93
CA ASN A 220 -0.99 45.57 -6.31
C ASN A 220 -2.02 45.08 -7.33
N LYS A 221 -1.63 44.26 -8.32
CA LYS A 221 -2.57 43.64 -9.28
C LYS A 221 -3.49 42.62 -8.65
N VAL A 222 -2.95 41.84 -7.71
CA VAL A 222 -3.70 40.98 -6.81
C VAL A 222 -4.70 41.88 -6.07
N ILE A 223 -4.28 42.87 -5.27
CA ILE A 223 -5.16 43.78 -4.48
C ILE A 223 -6.21 44.53 -5.31
N ALA A 224 -5.89 44.91 -6.55
CA ALA A 224 -6.82 45.58 -7.48
C ALA A 224 -7.87 44.63 -8.10
N GLY A 225 -7.83 43.32 -7.81
CA GLY A 225 -8.83 42.35 -8.30
C GLY A 225 -8.60 41.89 -9.74
N GLU A 226 -7.42 42.15 -10.31
CA GLU A 226 -7.05 41.68 -11.65
C GLU A 226 -6.64 40.20 -11.67
N ILE A 227 -6.37 39.63 -10.48
CA ILE A 227 -6.11 38.20 -10.26
C ILE A 227 -7.12 37.70 -9.24
N ASP A 228 -7.88 36.68 -9.61
CA ASP A 228 -8.91 36.07 -8.75
C ASP A 228 -8.28 35.40 -7.52
N LYS A 229 -8.74 35.78 -6.31
CA LYS A 229 -8.06 35.49 -5.03
C LYS A 229 -8.81 34.60 -4.07
N ASP A 230 -10.05 34.25 -4.37
CA ASP A 230 -10.84 33.52 -3.38
C ASP A 230 -10.26 32.10 -3.19
N GLY A 231 -9.56 31.90 -2.06
CA GLY A 231 -9.07 30.61 -1.58
C GLY A 231 -7.59 30.28 -1.85
N ALA A 232 -6.78 31.20 -2.39
CA ALA A 232 -5.37 30.92 -2.68
C ALA A 232 -4.47 31.07 -1.43
N LEU A 233 -3.71 30.02 -1.11
CA LEU A 233 -2.67 30.02 -0.07
C LEU A 233 -1.29 29.86 -0.71
N ALA A 234 -0.35 30.74 -0.37
CA ALA A 234 1.05 30.66 -0.80
C ALA A 234 1.93 30.14 0.35
N THR A 235 2.68 29.07 0.10
CA THR A 235 3.62 28.48 1.07
C THR A 235 5.04 28.51 0.50
N LEU A 236 5.98 29.14 1.22
CA LEU A 236 7.39 29.17 0.85
C LEU A 236 8.05 27.82 1.18
N PHE A 237 8.75 27.23 0.21
CA PHE A 237 9.27 25.86 0.29
C PHE A 237 10.78 25.82 0.01
N HIS A 238 11.57 25.31 0.96
CA HIS A 238 12.97 25.02 0.73
C HIS A 238 13.10 23.62 0.09
N PRO A 239 13.86 23.45 -1.01
CA PRO A 239 13.91 22.21 -1.80
C PRO A 239 14.33 20.97 -1.00
N TYR A 240 15.09 21.14 0.09
CA TYR A 240 15.54 20.05 0.97
C TYR A 240 14.87 20.00 2.35
N HIS A 241 14.26 21.10 2.82
CA HIS A 241 13.77 21.23 4.20
C HIS A 241 12.25 21.33 4.30
N GLY A 242 11.56 21.47 3.16
CA GLY A 242 10.10 21.62 3.15
C GLY A 242 9.66 23.06 3.44
N PRO A 243 8.43 23.27 3.94
CA PRO A 243 7.91 24.59 4.24
C PRO A 243 8.75 25.32 5.28
N VAL A 244 9.10 26.58 5.03
CA VAL A 244 9.97 27.37 5.93
C VAL A 244 9.12 28.28 6.84
N ASN A 245 9.51 28.37 8.12
CA ASN A 245 8.97 29.15 9.26
C ASN A 245 7.87 28.53 10.17
N LEU A 246 8.28 28.06 11.36
CA LEU A 246 7.74 28.38 12.70
C LEU A 246 8.42 27.48 13.77
N TYR A 247 9.05 28.08 14.78
CA TYR A 247 9.63 27.37 15.94
C TYR A 247 8.74 27.62 17.17
N TYR A 248 8.16 26.57 17.77
CA TYR A 248 7.31 26.73 18.96
C TYR A 248 7.30 25.48 19.87
N GLU A 249 7.09 25.71 21.17
CA GLU A 249 7.22 24.74 22.27
C GLU A 249 5.90 24.07 22.71
N GLU A 250 4.89 24.00 21.84
CA GLU A 250 3.60 23.36 22.17
C GLU A 250 3.38 22.04 21.43
N ARG A 251 2.66 21.10 22.05
CA ARG A 251 2.37 19.78 21.47
C ARG A 251 1.53 19.84 20.19
N SER A 252 0.62 20.79 20.07
CA SER A 252 -0.36 20.84 18.98
C SER A 252 0.11 21.76 17.87
N ALA A 253 0.06 21.29 16.62
CA ALA A 253 0.39 22.13 15.46
C ALA A 253 -0.63 23.26 15.29
N SER A 254 -0.15 24.49 15.11
CA SER A 254 -0.97 25.65 14.75
C SER A 254 -1.63 25.46 13.38
N ILE A 255 -2.64 26.27 13.07
CA ILE A 255 -3.31 26.27 11.75
C ILE A 255 -2.28 26.48 10.62
N LYS A 256 -1.33 27.41 10.81
CA LYS A 256 -0.24 27.66 9.84
C LYS A 256 0.62 26.41 9.64
N GLN A 257 1.00 25.72 10.72
CA GLN A 257 1.78 24.49 10.65
C GLN A 257 1.02 23.32 10.01
N ARG A 258 -0.30 23.25 10.23
CA ARG A 258 -1.17 22.28 9.54
C ARG A 258 -1.22 22.55 8.04
N ILE A 259 -1.46 23.80 7.63
CA ILE A 259 -1.50 24.18 6.20
C ILE A 259 -0.16 23.86 5.52
N MET A 260 0.95 24.21 6.15
CA MET A 260 2.30 23.91 5.65
C MET A 260 2.53 22.39 5.50
N ALA A 261 2.12 21.59 6.50
CA ALA A 261 2.25 20.14 6.44
C ALA A 261 1.35 19.52 5.36
N MET A 262 0.15 20.07 5.13
CA MET A 262 -0.74 19.67 4.03
C MET A 262 -0.17 20.06 2.66
N ALA A 263 0.55 21.18 2.57
CA ALA A 263 1.22 21.59 1.34
C ALA A 263 2.39 20.65 0.99
N GLU A 264 3.16 20.20 1.99
CA GLU A 264 4.22 19.21 1.77
C GLU A 264 3.68 17.78 1.54
N PHE A 265 2.61 17.42 2.27
CA PHE A 265 1.99 16.10 2.23
C PHE A 265 0.49 16.24 1.89
N PRO A 266 0.14 16.41 0.59
CA PRO A 266 -1.26 16.58 0.14
C PRO A 266 -2.10 15.32 0.31
N VAL A 267 -1.44 14.18 0.52
CA VAL A 267 -2.02 12.91 0.96
C VAL A 267 -1.22 12.39 2.15
N CYS A 268 -1.77 11.41 2.85
CA CYS A 268 -1.07 10.68 3.90
C CYS A 268 0.34 10.29 3.46
N ALA A 269 1.35 10.69 4.24
CA ALA A 269 2.77 10.49 3.93
C ALA A 269 3.22 9.02 3.99
N TRP A 270 2.34 8.11 4.41
CA TRP A 270 2.61 6.67 4.43
C TRP A 270 2.61 6.09 3.01
N ASP A 271 3.53 5.15 2.76
CA ASP A 271 3.71 4.51 1.45
C ASP A 271 2.36 4.10 0.81
N ASP A 272 2.16 4.55 -0.44
CA ASP A 272 1.00 4.26 -1.30
C ASP A 272 -0.38 4.66 -0.74
N CYS A 273 -0.45 5.44 0.34
CA CYS A 273 -1.71 5.88 0.93
C CYS A 273 -2.24 7.14 0.22
N LEU A 274 -3.42 7.04 -0.39
CA LEU A 274 -4.06 8.15 -1.11
C LEU A 274 -5.09 8.92 -0.26
N LYS A 275 -5.09 8.73 1.06
CA LYS A 275 -6.01 9.46 1.95
C LYS A 275 -5.67 10.96 1.90
N PRO A 276 -6.60 11.86 1.57
CA PRO A 276 -6.30 13.29 1.45
C PRO A 276 -5.88 13.89 2.80
N ALA A 277 -5.04 14.93 2.76
CA ALA A 277 -4.50 15.57 3.95
C ALA A 277 -5.57 16.19 4.87
N ASP A 278 -6.70 16.62 4.31
CA ASP A 278 -7.86 17.12 5.07
C ASP A 278 -8.45 16.09 6.03
N GLU A 279 -8.31 14.81 5.69
CA GLU A 279 -8.74 13.69 6.53
C GLU A 279 -7.58 13.09 7.34
N CYS A 280 -6.42 13.76 7.35
CA CYS A 280 -5.23 13.35 8.07
C CYS A 280 -5.00 14.19 9.34
N GLN A 281 -4.21 13.61 10.23
CA GLN A 281 -3.74 14.20 11.46
C GLN A 281 -2.29 14.63 11.26
N VAL A 282 -1.90 15.77 11.86
CA VAL A 282 -0.50 16.16 11.93
C VAL A 282 0.20 15.20 12.91
N HIS A 283 1.29 14.59 12.46
CA HIS A 283 2.06 13.61 13.21
C HIS A 283 3.51 14.06 13.35
N HIS A 284 4.10 13.86 14.53
CA HIS A 284 5.52 14.15 14.78
C HIS A 284 6.41 12.95 14.43
N LEU A 285 7.43 13.13 13.63
CA LEU A 285 8.43 12.10 13.30
C LEU A 285 9.22 11.64 14.54
N ILE A 286 9.60 12.62 15.36
CA ILE A 286 10.09 12.44 16.72
C ILE A 286 8.95 12.85 17.63
N ALA A 287 8.37 11.87 18.32
CA ALA A 287 7.23 12.10 19.19
C ALA A 287 7.49 13.24 20.18
N TRP A 288 6.48 14.10 20.39
CA TRP A 288 6.53 15.21 21.35
C TRP A 288 7.00 14.76 22.75
N LYS A 289 6.48 13.61 23.23
CA LYS A 289 6.86 13.02 24.53
C LYS A 289 8.35 12.65 24.65
N ASN A 290 9.04 12.51 23.53
CA ASN A 290 10.46 12.20 23.44
C ASN A 290 11.29 13.48 23.20
N GLY A 291 10.71 14.68 23.28
CA GLY A 291 11.43 15.95 23.09
C GLY A 291 11.48 16.44 21.63
N GLY A 292 10.70 15.86 20.72
CA GLY A 292 10.59 16.38 19.35
C GLY A 292 9.82 17.69 19.28
N TYR A 293 10.31 18.65 18.50
CA TYR A 293 9.69 19.96 18.32
C TYR A 293 8.46 19.88 17.43
N THR A 294 7.50 20.77 17.65
CA THR A 294 6.37 20.98 16.72
C THR A 294 6.81 21.96 15.65
N ASN A 295 7.56 21.46 14.66
CA ASN A 295 8.12 22.21 13.54
C ASN A 295 7.99 21.39 12.25
N GLN A 296 7.88 22.01 11.08
CA GLN A 296 7.66 21.35 9.78
C GLN A 296 8.65 20.23 9.48
N GLU A 297 9.91 20.40 9.85
CA GLU A 297 10.91 19.34 9.68
C GLU A 297 10.62 18.08 10.51
N ASN A 298 9.84 18.22 11.58
CA ASN A 298 9.38 17.13 12.41
C ASN A 298 7.91 16.73 12.17
N LEU A 299 7.19 17.38 11.25
CA LEU A 299 5.76 17.11 11.03
C LEU A 299 5.50 16.43 9.68
N VAL A 300 4.53 15.53 9.67
CA VAL A 300 3.95 14.90 8.47
C VAL A 300 2.44 14.77 8.61
N MET A 301 1.74 14.57 7.50
CA MET A 301 0.30 14.24 7.51
C MET A 301 0.10 12.72 7.49
N LEU A 302 -0.61 12.15 8.47
CA LEU A 302 -0.98 10.73 8.49
C LEU A 302 -2.48 10.53 8.71
N CYS A 303 -3.09 9.60 7.99
CA CYS A 303 -4.49 9.23 8.24
C CYS A 303 -4.65 8.60 9.63
N PRO A 304 -5.86 8.59 10.24
CA PRO A 304 -6.06 8.05 11.59
C PRO A 304 -5.53 6.62 11.76
N TYR A 305 -5.66 5.78 10.73
CA TYR A 305 -5.12 4.42 10.73
C TYR A 305 -3.59 4.39 10.78
N HIS A 306 -2.92 5.09 9.85
CA HIS A 306 -1.45 5.09 9.76
C HIS A 306 -0.79 5.84 10.92
N ASN A 307 -1.43 6.90 11.42
CA ASN A 307 -1.00 7.56 12.64
C ASN A 307 -1.04 6.59 13.83
N GLY A 308 -2.11 5.79 13.95
CA GLY A 308 -2.26 4.82 15.04
C GLY A 308 -1.34 3.60 14.96
N VAL A 309 -0.90 3.20 13.76
CA VAL A 309 0.03 2.07 13.59
C VAL A 309 1.49 2.50 13.40
N ASN A 310 1.78 3.80 13.38
CA ASN A 310 3.14 4.32 13.36
C ASN A 310 3.85 3.91 14.65
N GLN A 311 5.03 3.30 14.52
CA GLN A 311 5.82 2.99 15.70
C GLN A 311 6.55 4.26 16.15
N ASP A 312 6.14 4.84 17.26
CA ASP A 312 6.79 6.04 17.82
C ASP A 312 8.04 5.69 18.63
N ASP A 313 8.13 4.50 19.23
CA ASP A 313 9.25 4.07 20.08
C ASP A 313 10.42 3.48 19.26
N PRO A 314 11.57 4.18 19.17
CA PRO A 314 12.68 3.78 18.30
C PRO A 314 13.32 2.46 18.72
N ASN A 315 13.06 2.01 19.95
CA ASN A 315 13.59 0.77 20.51
C ASN A 315 12.58 -0.39 20.46
N ALA A 316 11.35 -0.14 20.02
CA ALA A 316 10.35 -1.20 19.89
C ALA A 316 10.71 -2.15 18.74
N PRO A 317 10.34 -3.45 18.85
CA PRO A 317 10.50 -4.41 17.77
C PRO A 317 9.92 -3.88 16.45
N PRO A 318 10.47 -4.27 15.28
CA PRO A 318 10.03 -3.77 13.99
C PRO A 318 8.57 -4.18 13.75
N GLY A 319 7.64 -3.31 14.12
CA GLY A 319 6.21 -3.47 13.89
C GLY A 319 5.87 -3.11 12.46
N ARG A 320 5.03 -2.09 12.28
CA ARG A 320 4.69 -1.58 10.94
C ARG A 320 5.62 -0.46 10.48
N GLY A 321 6.81 -0.33 11.05
CA GLY A 321 7.76 0.75 10.74
C GLY A 321 7.31 2.11 11.29
N ARG A 322 8.09 3.13 10.95
CA ARG A 322 7.87 4.52 11.39
C ARG A 322 8.13 5.51 10.27
N MET A 323 7.50 6.66 10.33
CA MET A 323 7.88 7.80 9.49
C MET A 323 9.17 8.44 10.02
N ALA A 324 10.10 8.74 9.13
CA ALA A 324 11.31 9.49 9.43
C ALA A 324 11.75 10.32 8.21
N ARG A 325 12.49 11.42 8.44
CA ARG A 325 13.16 12.15 7.35
C ARG A 325 14.54 11.56 7.09
N VAL A 326 14.76 11.09 5.86
CA VAL A 326 16.07 10.60 5.42
C VAL A 326 16.50 11.43 4.22
N ARG A 327 17.59 12.19 4.39
CA ARG A 327 18.09 13.15 3.39
C ARG A 327 17.00 14.14 2.95
N GLY A 328 16.37 14.79 3.92
CA GLY A 328 15.29 15.77 3.71
C GLY A 328 13.90 15.19 3.42
N LYS A 329 13.82 13.98 2.85
CA LYS A 329 12.56 13.35 2.44
C LYS A 329 11.94 12.52 3.57
N ALA A 330 10.68 12.80 3.91
CA ALA A 330 9.91 11.92 4.78
C ALA A 330 9.63 10.59 4.06
N LYS A 331 9.91 9.48 4.73
CA LYS A 331 9.64 8.13 4.22
C LYS A 331 9.41 7.16 5.37
N ARG A 332 8.77 6.05 5.08
CA ARG A 332 8.65 4.96 6.04
C ARG A 332 9.98 4.19 6.16
N THR A 333 10.35 3.88 7.39
CA THR A 333 11.60 3.19 7.72
C THR A 333 11.36 2.04 8.70
N TYR A 334 12.26 1.06 8.66
CA TYR A 334 12.31 -0.07 9.58
C TYR A 334 13.68 -0.06 10.26
N GLY A 335 13.69 -0.09 11.60
CA GLY A 335 14.92 0.02 12.38
C GLY A 335 15.09 1.37 13.07
N PRO A 336 16.28 1.66 13.62
CA PRO A 336 16.53 2.88 14.38
C PRO A 336 16.36 4.12 13.48
N PRO A 337 15.77 5.21 14.00
CA PRO A 337 15.62 6.43 13.23
C PRO A 337 16.99 7.04 12.90
N PRO A 338 17.09 7.80 11.79
CA PRO A 338 18.24 8.66 11.58
C PRO A 338 18.39 9.65 12.76
N PRO A 339 19.61 10.13 13.04
CA PRO A 339 19.81 11.15 14.06
C PRO A 339 18.96 12.39 13.73
N PRO A 340 18.31 13.00 14.73
CA PRO A 340 17.47 14.16 14.49
C PRO A 340 18.30 15.35 14.05
N THR A 341 17.71 16.23 13.26
CA THR A 341 18.32 17.55 13.02
C THR A 341 18.02 18.50 14.19
N PRO A 342 18.81 19.58 14.36
CA PRO A 342 18.53 20.59 15.38
C PRO A 342 17.15 21.25 15.28
N LEU A 343 16.50 21.14 14.12
CA LEU A 343 15.16 21.68 13.86
C LEU A 343 14.05 20.67 14.19
N GLN A 344 14.41 19.40 14.41
CA GLN A 344 13.48 18.34 14.81
C GLN A 344 13.46 18.11 16.32
N ALA A 345 14.59 18.28 17.01
CA ALA A 345 14.72 18.09 18.45
C ALA A 345 15.96 18.81 19.01
N PRO A 346 16.08 19.01 20.34
CA PRO A 346 17.26 19.59 20.96
C PRO A 346 18.54 18.80 20.63
N PRO A 347 19.70 19.47 20.48
CA PRO A 347 20.99 18.80 20.39
C PRO A 347 21.22 17.84 21.56
N GLY A 348 21.77 16.65 21.29
CA GLY A 348 22.13 15.66 22.32
C GLY A 348 21.01 14.73 22.80
N LEU A 349 19.79 14.82 22.23
CA LEU A 349 18.65 13.97 22.63
C LEU A 349 18.86 12.47 22.31
N PHE A 350 19.64 12.13 21.28
CA PHE A 350 20.01 10.73 20.98
C PHE A 350 21.54 10.57 20.96
N PRO A 351 22.11 9.69 21.78
CA PRO A 351 23.54 9.71 22.12
C PRO A 351 24.51 9.16 21.06
N ASN A 352 24.14 9.11 19.76
CA ASN A 352 25.02 8.60 18.69
C ASN A 352 24.83 9.33 17.34
N SER A 353 24.69 10.65 17.36
CA SER A 353 24.81 11.47 16.14
C SER A 353 26.29 11.75 15.88
N GLY A 354 26.98 10.82 15.21
CA GLY A 354 28.26 11.14 14.59
C GLY A 354 28.13 12.39 13.74
N GLU A 355 29.11 13.27 13.87
CA GLU A 355 29.32 14.46 13.05
C GLU A 355 29.08 14.11 11.58
N ARG A 356 28.16 14.83 10.92
CA ARG A 356 28.19 14.89 9.46
C ARG A 356 29.26 15.93 9.16
N ASP A 357 30.46 15.47 8.83
CA ASP A 357 31.39 16.26 8.05
C ASP A 357 30.76 16.48 6.66
N ASP A 358 30.62 17.76 6.34
CA ASP A 358 30.38 18.42 5.04
C ASP A 358 29.02 18.31 4.33
#